data_AF-A0A257T7I1-F1
#
_entry.id   AF-A0A257T7I1-F1
#
_cell.length_a   1.000
_cell.length_b   1.000
_cell.length_c   1.000
_cell.angle_alpha   90.00
_cell.angle_beta   90.00
_cell.angle_gamma   90.00
#
_symmetry.space_group_name_H-M   'P 1'
#
loop_
_entity.id
_entity.type
_entity.pdbx_description
1 polymer ?
#
loop_
_entity_poly.entity_id
_entity_poly.type
_entity_poly.pdbx_seq_one_letter_code
_entity_poly.pdbx_strand_id
1 'polypeptide(L)'
;MRCLYLWVIIALFLMTTCPSAHADEAVATQSFWAGLSTKAKFQGEVVSNLVGGLASGSVGNALFIGGFSWDSERAGEWHGGKVVINFLAVDTGNPEAYVGDIQGVSNLTTVDSLMRLYRLYYRQRWGQVTERLGLLNANDYFDNAGVACDLLNASFGIVPVLSQNLQGMPTYPFSSLGSMVALGGGDTTLQAGVFGADAVHPWQQPFSQGVLMML
;
A
#
# COMPACT_ATOMS: atom_id res chain seq x y z
N MET A 1 27.66 36.80 1.40
CA MET A 1 27.19 37.13 0.02
C MET A 1 27.48 35.94 -0.89
N ARG A 2 26.44 35.21 -1.31
CA ARG A 2 26.36 34.34 -2.50
C ARG A 2 24.98 33.67 -2.46
N CYS A 3 24.02 34.30 -3.14
CA CYS A 3 22.69 33.76 -3.37
C CYS A 3 22.78 32.65 -4.43
N LEU A 4 22.21 31.49 -4.11
CA LEU A 4 22.05 30.36 -5.02
C LEU A 4 20.68 30.48 -5.70
N TYR A 5 20.67 30.47 -7.03
CA TYR A 5 19.49 30.61 -7.88
C TYR A 5 18.61 29.36 -7.82
N LEU A 6 17.35 29.51 -7.42
CA LEU A 6 16.32 28.48 -7.52
C LEU A 6 15.41 28.82 -8.71
N TRP A 7 15.46 28.02 -9.77
CA TRP A 7 14.55 28.15 -10.92
C TRP A 7 13.24 27.41 -10.60
N VAL A 8 12.20 28.18 -10.26
CA VAL A 8 10.82 27.69 -10.18
C VAL A 8 10.16 27.96 -11.53
N ILE A 9 9.92 26.92 -12.32
CA ILE A 9 9.14 27.03 -13.56
C ILE A 9 7.67 26.87 -13.19
N ILE A 10 6.93 27.98 -13.21
CA ILE A 10 5.47 28.00 -13.10
C ILE A 10 4.90 27.82 -14.50
N ALA A 11 4.26 26.68 -14.76
CA ALA A 11 3.52 26.46 -16.00
C ALA A 11 2.18 27.21 -15.93
N LEU A 12 2.09 28.31 -16.68
CA LEU A 12 0.90 29.14 -16.83
C LEU A 12 -0.08 28.45 -17.80
N PHE A 13 -1.24 28.02 -17.29
CA PHE A 13 -2.34 27.50 -18.11
C PHE A 13 -3.05 28.68 -18.80
N LEU A 14 -2.83 28.87 -20.10
CA LEU A 14 -3.68 29.75 -20.92
C LEU A 14 -4.99 29.01 -21.23
N MET A 15 -6.10 29.55 -20.72
CA MET A 15 -7.44 29.20 -21.17
C MET A 15 -7.67 29.73 -22.58
N THR A 16 -7.60 28.86 -23.58
CA THR A 16 -8.16 29.11 -24.91
C THR A 16 -9.56 28.52 -24.96
N THR A 17 -10.57 29.37 -25.08
CA THR A 17 -11.96 28.97 -25.35
C THR A 17 -12.04 28.43 -26.78
N CYS A 18 -12.17 27.11 -26.93
CA CYS A 18 -12.51 26.46 -28.20
C CYS A 18 -14.04 26.26 -28.26
N PRO A 19 -14.70 26.47 -29.42
CA PRO A 19 -16.15 26.47 -29.54
C PRO A 19 -16.76 25.10 -29.19
N SER A 20 -18.01 25.12 -28.70
CA SER A 20 -18.83 23.95 -28.39
C SER A 20 -19.00 23.06 -29.61
N ALA A 21 -18.12 22.07 -29.76
CA ALA A 21 -18.38 20.92 -30.60
C ALA A 21 -19.37 20.02 -29.87
N HIS A 22 -20.47 19.66 -30.52
CA HIS A 22 -21.32 18.54 -30.11
C HIS A 22 -20.42 17.33 -29.90
N ALA A 23 -20.21 16.93 -28.63
CA ALA A 23 -19.54 15.70 -28.30
C ALA A 23 -20.53 14.56 -28.59
N ASP A 24 -20.43 13.98 -29.79
CA ASP A 24 -20.65 12.54 -29.90
C ASP A 24 -19.81 11.89 -28.79
N GLU A 25 -20.40 10.98 -28.02
CA GLU A 25 -19.68 10.22 -27.00
C GLU A 25 -18.43 9.63 -27.67
N ALA A 26 -17.26 10.13 -27.30
CA ALA A 26 -16.01 9.60 -27.80
C ALA A 26 -15.98 8.13 -27.38
N VAL A 27 -16.17 7.23 -28.36
CA VAL A 27 -15.93 5.81 -28.20
C VAL A 27 -14.51 5.72 -27.65
N ALA A 28 -14.39 5.43 -26.35
CA ALA A 28 -13.11 5.36 -25.68
C ALA A 28 -12.24 4.39 -26.48
N THR A 29 -11.22 4.93 -27.17
CA THR A 29 -10.44 4.11 -28.08
C THR A 29 -9.61 3.17 -27.22
N GLN A 30 -10.07 1.93 -27.13
CA GLN A 30 -9.37 0.90 -26.39
C GLN A 30 -7.95 0.79 -26.96
N SER A 31 -6.97 0.88 -26.07
CA SER A 31 -5.55 0.77 -26.39
C SER A 31 -4.79 0.33 -25.16
N PHE A 32 -3.64 -0.32 -25.36
CA PHE A 32 -2.77 -0.74 -24.26
C PHE A 32 -2.56 0.35 -23.19
N TRP A 33 -2.39 1.61 -23.63
CA TRP A 33 -2.16 2.76 -22.77
C TRP A 33 -3.40 3.24 -22.00
N ALA A 34 -4.61 3.00 -22.53
CA ALA A 34 -5.86 3.34 -21.86
C ALA A 34 -6.10 2.50 -20.57
N GLY A 35 -5.44 1.34 -20.48
CA GLY A 35 -5.40 0.50 -19.29
C GLY A 35 -4.42 0.97 -18.20
N LEU A 36 -3.44 1.82 -18.54
CA LEU A 36 -2.40 2.25 -17.61
C LEU A 36 -2.90 3.35 -16.67
N SER A 37 -2.59 3.22 -15.38
CA SER A 37 -2.91 4.20 -14.34
C SER A 37 -1.76 4.28 -13.34
N THR A 38 -1.43 5.48 -12.87
CA THR A 38 -0.41 5.72 -11.85
C THR A 38 -1.05 6.17 -10.54
N LYS A 39 -0.40 5.85 -9.42
CA LYS A 39 -0.79 6.33 -8.09
C LYS A 39 0.44 6.68 -7.28
N ALA A 40 0.32 7.72 -6.46
CA ALA A 40 1.31 8.11 -5.47
C ALA A 40 0.61 8.55 -4.18
N LYS A 41 1.17 8.18 -3.04
CA LYS A 41 0.77 8.61 -1.70
C LYS A 41 2.03 9.06 -0.97
N PHE A 42 1.95 10.19 -0.28
CA PHE A 42 2.94 10.64 0.68
C PHE A 42 2.25 10.85 2.03
N GLN A 43 2.90 10.48 3.12
CA GLN A 43 2.45 10.71 4.48
C GLN A 43 3.65 11.08 5.35
N GLY A 44 3.49 12.10 6.19
CA GLY A 44 4.50 12.51 7.16
C GLY A 44 3.88 12.64 8.54
N GLU A 45 4.66 12.31 9.56
CA GLU A 45 4.23 12.33 10.96
C GLU A 45 5.37 12.82 11.85
N VAL A 46 5.02 13.49 12.96
CA VAL A 46 5.95 13.78 14.05
C VAL A 46 5.32 13.31 15.35
N VAL A 47 6.05 12.50 16.11
CA VAL A 47 5.64 12.00 17.42
C VAL A 47 6.54 12.64 18.48
N SER A 48 5.94 13.09 19.58
CA SER A 48 6.67 13.67 20.71
C SER A 48 6.20 13.08 22.03
N ASN A 49 7.13 12.55 22.83
CA ASN A 49 6.87 12.19 24.22
C ASN A 49 7.17 13.40 25.12
N LEU A 50 6.11 14.01 25.67
CA LEU A 50 6.24 15.23 26.49
C LEU A 50 6.45 14.90 27.97
N VAL A 51 5.74 13.92 28.51
CA VAL A 51 5.74 13.55 29.94
C VAL A 51 5.49 12.04 30.10
N GLY A 52 6.21 11.40 31.03
CA GLY A 52 6.10 9.96 31.28
C GLY A 52 6.97 9.13 30.32
N GLY A 53 6.69 7.83 30.22
CA GLY A 53 7.47 6.90 29.39
C GLY A 53 8.90 6.70 29.89
N LEU A 54 9.80 6.34 28.97
CA LEU A 54 11.22 6.12 29.23
C LEU A 54 12.02 7.42 29.25
N ALA A 55 11.74 8.34 28.31
CA ALA A 55 12.40 9.63 28.19
C ALA A 55 11.59 10.61 27.33
N SER A 56 11.73 11.91 27.55
CA SER A 56 11.15 12.93 26.66
C SER A 56 11.95 13.04 25.34
N GLY A 57 11.27 13.31 24.24
CA GLY A 57 11.90 13.47 22.93
C GLY A 57 10.91 13.53 21.78
N SER A 58 11.41 13.79 20.58
CA SER A 58 10.61 13.91 19.36
C SER A 58 11.29 13.21 18.19
N VAL A 59 10.49 12.58 17.35
CA VAL A 59 10.94 11.90 16.13
C VAL A 59 9.96 12.17 14.98
N GLY A 60 10.45 12.07 13.76
CA GLY A 60 9.64 12.19 12.55
C GLY A 60 9.64 10.89 11.75
N ASN A 61 8.54 10.63 11.05
CA ASN A 61 8.39 9.53 10.10
C ASN A 61 7.90 10.10 8.76
N ALA A 62 8.33 9.50 7.65
CA ALA A 62 7.85 9.81 6.31
C ALA A 62 7.66 8.54 5.49
N LEU A 63 6.54 8.43 4.81
CA LEU A 63 6.17 7.31 3.94
C LEU A 63 5.83 7.82 2.55
N PHE A 64 6.40 7.18 1.54
CA PHE A 64 6.01 7.31 0.15
C PHE A 64 5.60 5.94 -0.41
N ILE A 65 4.46 5.87 -1.09
CA ILE A 65 4.04 4.71 -1.87
C ILE A 65 3.71 5.19 -3.27
N GLY A 66 4.44 4.68 -4.27
CA GLY A 66 4.25 5.04 -5.68
C GLY A 66 4.16 3.80 -6.55
N GLY A 67 3.37 3.87 -7.61
CA GLY A 67 3.20 2.71 -8.47
C GLY A 67 2.32 2.93 -9.68
N PHE A 68 2.14 1.86 -10.42
CA PHE A 68 1.27 1.80 -11.59
C PHE A 68 0.44 0.54 -11.58
N SER A 69 -0.69 0.61 -12.28
CA SER A 69 -1.54 -0.53 -12.54
C SER A 69 -1.98 -0.52 -13.99
N TRP A 70 -2.19 -1.71 -14.52
CA TRP A 70 -2.70 -1.90 -15.87
C TRP A 70 -3.98 -2.72 -15.81
N ASP A 71 -5.05 -2.20 -16.43
CA ASP A 71 -6.38 -2.81 -16.47
C ASP A 71 -6.66 -3.33 -17.89
N SER A 72 -6.86 -4.64 -18.00
CA SER A 72 -6.94 -5.33 -19.31
C SER A 72 -8.21 -4.98 -20.08
N GLU A 73 -9.31 -4.71 -19.38
CA GLU A 73 -10.60 -4.39 -20.00
C GLU A 73 -10.57 -2.97 -20.57
N ARG A 74 -9.98 -2.01 -19.85
CA ARG A 74 -9.72 -0.67 -20.37
C ARG A 74 -8.71 -0.66 -21.52
N ALA A 75 -7.82 -1.65 -21.56
CA ALA A 75 -6.88 -1.82 -22.66
C ALA A 75 -7.49 -2.45 -23.93
N GLY A 76 -8.69 -3.02 -23.84
CA GLY A 76 -9.32 -3.77 -24.94
C GLY A 76 -8.81 -5.19 -25.11
N GLU A 77 -8.21 -5.77 -24.06
CA GLU A 77 -7.64 -7.12 -24.08
C GLU A 77 -8.68 -8.14 -23.59
N TRP A 78 -8.60 -8.60 -22.34
CA TRP A 78 -9.57 -9.51 -21.74
C TRP A 78 -10.32 -8.89 -20.55
N HIS A 79 -11.48 -9.43 -20.20
CA HIS A 79 -12.30 -8.89 -19.12
C HIS A 79 -11.72 -9.19 -17.72
N GLY A 80 -11.83 -8.22 -16.81
CA GLY A 80 -11.60 -8.38 -15.37
C GLY A 80 -10.14 -8.44 -14.89
N GLY A 81 -9.17 -8.46 -15.79
CA GLY A 81 -7.75 -8.55 -15.49
C GLY A 81 -7.14 -7.24 -15.00
N LYS A 82 -6.23 -7.32 -14.02
CA LYS A 82 -5.46 -6.17 -13.54
C LYS A 82 -4.09 -6.57 -13.01
N VAL A 83 -3.06 -5.86 -13.44
CA VAL A 83 -1.70 -5.94 -12.89
C VAL A 83 -1.46 -4.73 -12.00
N VAL A 84 -0.81 -4.91 -10.85
CA VAL A 84 -0.45 -3.84 -9.93
C VAL A 84 1.02 -3.96 -9.52
N ILE A 85 1.76 -2.85 -9.62
CA ILE A 85 3.15 -2.73 -9.17
C ILE A 85 3.27 -1.48 -8.31
N ASN A 86 3.68 -1.63 -7.04
CA ASN A 86 3.92 -0.53 -6.13
C ASN A 86 5.29 -0.66 -5.47
N PHE A 87 5.93 0.47 -5.25
CA PHE A 87 7.14 0.65 -4.46
C PHE A 87 6.79 1.45 -3.21
N LEU A 88 7.48 1.13 -2.13
CA LEU A 88 7.39 1.82 -0.85
C LEU A 88 8.77 2.36 -0.49
N ALA A 89 8.80 3.56 0.06
CA ALA A 89 9.94 4.15 0.72
C ALA A 89 9.49 4.69 2.08
N VAL A 90 10.19 4.33 3.15
CA VAL A 90 9.94 4.86 4.49
C VAL A 90 11.25 5.40 5.05
N ASP A 91 11.15 6.59 5.65
CA ASP A 91 12.14 7.12 6.55
C ASP A 91 11.53 7.19 7.95
N THR A 92 12.18 6.59 8.94
CA THR A 92 11.57 6.34 10.25
C THR A 92 12.48 6.80 11.38
N GLY A 93 11.90 7.48 12.36
CA GLY A 93 12.45 7.55 13.71
C GLY A 93 11.88 6.42 14.58
N ASN A 94 12.44 6.26 15.78
CA ASN A 94 12.01 5.26 16.75
C ASN A 94 11.36 5.96 17.97
N PRO A 95 10.04 6.20 17.97
CA PRO A 95 9.35 6.79 19.11
C PRO A 95 9.30 5.86 20.33
N GLU A 96 9.40 4.55 20.15
CA GLU A 96 9.37 3.53 21.21
C GLU A 96 10.60 3.65 22.13
N ALA A 97 11.72 4.19 21.63
CA ALA A 97 12.89 4.56 22.46
C ALA A 97 12.56 5.60 23.56
N TYR A 98 11.47 6.36 23.39
CA TYR A 98 11.01 7.39 24.31
C TYR A 98 9.79 6.95 25.10
N VAL A 99 8.84 6.27 24.46
CA VAL A 99 7.56 5.87 25.07
C VAL A 99 7.66 4.53 25.81
N GLY A 100 8.36 3.55 25.22
CA GLY A 100 8.48 2.19 25.75
C GLY A 100 7.22 1.33 25.62
N ASP A 101 6.36 1.60 24.64
CA ASP A 101 5.15 0.83 24.40
C ASP A 101 5.38 -0.41 23.52
N ILE A 102 4.39 -1.30 23.46
CA ILE A 102 4.46 -2.57 22.71
C ILE A 102 3.57 -2.61 21.46
N GLN A 103 2.69 -1.63 21.28
CA GLN A 103 1.66 -1.63 20.24
C GLN A 103 1.83 -0.51 19.21
N GLY A 104 2.95 0.22 19.27
CA GLY A 104 3.31 1.34 18.40
C GLY A 104 2.47 2.58 18.67
N VAL A 105 3.12 3.68 19.06
CA VAL A 105 2.45 5.00 19.08
C VAL A 105 2.27 5.60 17.68
N SER A 106 3.03 5.13 16.70
CA SER A 106 2.90 5.49 15.28
C SER A 106 2.76 4.25 14.40
N ASN A 107 1.81 4.30 13.49
CA ASN A 107 1.55 3.27 12.47
C ASN A 107 2.51 3.37 11.27
N LEU A 108 3.33 4.42 11.22
CA LEU A 108 4.39 4.58 10.21
C LEU A 108 5.76 4.12 10.71
N THR A 109 5.92 3.87 12.00
CA THR A 109 7.19 3.40 12.54
C THR A 109 7.56 2.04 11.95
N THR A 110 8.80 1.92 11.51
CA THR A 110 9.39 0.65 11.08
C THR A 110 10.70 0.41 11.83
N VAL A 111 11.25 -0.79 11.75
CA VAL A 111 12.53 -1.11 12.44
C VAL A 111 13.66 -0.24 11.90
N ASP A 112 13.71 -0.05 10.57
CA ASP A 112 14.71 0.74 9.86
C ASP A 112 14.08 1.44 8.65
N SER A 113 14.62 2.61 8.28
CA SER A 113 14.29 3.27 7.01
C SER A 113 14.61 2.35 5.83
N LEU A 114 13.66 2.15 4.91
CA LEU A 114 13.79 1.16 3.83
C LEU A 114 13.08 1.58 2.54
N MET A 115 13.53 1.03 1.42
CA MET A 115 12.87 1.16 0.11
C MET A 115 12.72 -0.21 -0.54
N ARG A 116 11.51 -0.58 -0.94
CA ARG A 116 11.22 -1.97 -1.36
C ARG A 116 10.11 -2.03 -2.40
N LEU A 117 10.13 -3.09 -3.22
CA LEU A 117 8.97 -3.51 -3.97
C LEU A 117 7.89 -3.95 -2.96
N TYR A 118 6.77 -3.25 -2.96
CA TYR A 118 5.75 -3.41 -1.93
C TYR A 118 4.57 -4.26 -2.40
N ARG A 119 4.15 -4.12 -3.65
CA ARG A 119 3.11 -4.96 -4.25
C ARG A 119 3.49 -5.31 -5.68
N LEU A 120 3.30 -6.57 -6.05
CA LEU A 120 3.42 -7.05 -7.42
C LEU A 120 2.47 -8.22 -7.58
N TYR A 121 1.27 -7.97 -8.11
CA TYR A 121 0.28 -9.04 -8.24
C TYR A 121 -0.58 -8.88 -9.47
N TYR A 122 -1.13 -10.01 -9.89
CA TYR A 122 -2.21 -10.10 -10.85
C TYR A 122 -3.53 -10.35 -10.13
N ARG A 123 -4.60 -9.69 -10.61
CA ARG A 123 -5.97 -9.89 -10.16
C ARG A 123 -6.85 -10.25 -11.34
N GLN A 124 -7.66 -11.29 -11.20
CA GLN A 124 -8.70 -11.66 -12.15
C GLN A 124 -10.07 -11.58 -11.50
N ARG A 125 -11.08 -11.14 -12.26
CA ARG A 125 -12.49 -11.16 -11.84
C ARG A 125 -13.28 -12.09 -12.74
N TRP A 126 -14.09 -12.95 -12.11
CA TRP A 126 -15.00 -13.89 -12.74
C TRP A 126 -16.40 -13.69 -12.14
N GLY A 127 -17.14 -12.70 -12.65
CA GLY A 127 -18.42 -12.30 -12.05
C GLY A 127 -18.25 -11.87 -10.60
N GLN A 128 -18.80 -12.66 -9.67
CA GLN A 128 -18.73 -12.41 -8.22
C GLN A 128 -17.42 -12.87 -7.56
N VAL A 129 -16.60 -13.64 -8.28
CA VAL A 129 -15.31 -14.15 -7.78
C VAL A 129 -14.18 -13.20 -8.15
N THR A 130 -13.29 -12.89 -7.21
CA THR A 130 -12.03 -12.17 -7.48
C THR A 130 -10.85 -12.97 -6.94
N GLU A 131 -9.90 -13.29 -7.80
CA GLU A 131 -8.67 -13.99 -7.45
C GLU A 131 -7.47 -13.04 -7.52
N ARG A 132 -6.49 -13.25 -6.64
CA ARG A 132 -5.21 -12.53 -6.66
C ARG A 132 -4.06 -13.51 -6.45
N LEU A 133 -2.98 -13.26 -7.17
CA LEU A 133 -1.74 -14.04 -7.06
C LEU A 133 -0.54 -13.10 -7.22
N GLY A 134 0.43 -13.22 -6.31
CA GLY A 134 1.72 -12.52 -6.40
C GLY A 134 2.23 -12.08 -5.04
N LEU A 135 3.00 -10.99 -5.03
CA LEU A 135 3.47 -10.31 -3.83
C LEU A 135 2.33 -9.44 -3.27
N LEU A 136 1.74 -9.92 -2.18
CA LEU A 136 0.56 -9.39 -1.51
C LEU A 136 0.88 -9.03 -0.06
N ASN A 137 0.14 -8.06 0.46
CA ASN A 137 0.08 -7.78 1.89
C ASN A 137 -1.27 -8.29 2.40
N ALA A 138 -1.25 -9.18 3.40
CA ALA A 138 -2.46 -9.81 3.91
C ALA A 138 -3.34 -8.77 4.63
N ASN A 139 -2.72 -7.83 5.35
CA ASN A 139 -3.43 -6.77 6.07
C ASN A 139 -4.17 -5.77 5.15
N ASP A 140 -3.89 -5.76 3.85
CA ASP A 140 -4.70 -4.99 2.90
C ASP A 140 -6.15 -5.50 2.80
N TYR A 141 -6.37 -6.79 3.06
CA TYR A 141 -7.62 -7.49 2.78
C TYR A 141 -8.25 -8.17 4.00
N PHE A 142 -7.42 -8.53 4.97
CA PHE A 142 -7.82 -9.19 6.21
C PHE A 142 -7.45 -8.32 7.39
N ASP A 143 -8.33 -8.28 8.38
CA ASP A 143 -8.15 -7.51 9.61
C ASP A 143 -7.77 -6.04 9.34
N ASN A 144 -8.55 -5.43 8.45
CA ASN A 144 -8.39 -4.05 8.01
C ASN A 144 -9.63 -3.26 8.43
N ALA A 145 -9.43 -2.10 9.04
CA ALA A 145 -10.47 -1.12 9.31
C ALA A 145 -10.26 0.10 8.41
N GLY A 146 -11.29 0.48 7.64
CA GLY A 146 -11.17 1.56 6.65
C GLY A 146 -10.72 2.91 7.20
N VAL A 147 -11.00 3.18 8.48
CA VAL A 147 -10.61 4.43 9.17
C VAL A 147 -9.26 4.34 9.89
N ALA A 148 -8.66 3.15 10.02
CA ALA A 148 -7.41 2.97 10.74
C ALA A 148 -6.26 3.78 10.15
N CYS A 149 -6.25 3.97 8.83
CA CYS A 149 -5.23 4.73 8.12
C CYS A 149 -5.25 6.24 8.42
N ASP A 150 -6.33 6.75 9.00
CA ASP A 150 -6.48 8.16 9.38
C ASP A 150 -6.00 8.43 10.81
N LEU A 151 -5.69 7.37 11.56
CA LEU A 151 -5.26 7.42 12.95
C LEU A 151 -3.75 7.18 13.04
N LEU A 152 -3.12 7.84 14.02
CA LEU A 152 -1.67 7.77 14.21
C LEU A 152 -1.25 6.45 14.84
N ASN A 153 -1.97 5.99 15.87
CA ASN A 153 -1.56 4.85 16.68
C ASN A 153 -1.74 3.51 15.95
N ALA A 154 -0.73 2.64 16.00
CA ALA A 154 -0.76 1.37 15.27
C ALA A 154 -1.79 0.38 15.83
N SER A 155 -2.26 0.57 17.08
CA SER A 155 -3.33 -0.25 17.69
C SER A 155 -4.68 -0.16 16.97
N PHE A 156 -4.89 0.86 16.13
CA PHE A 156 -6.10 0.96 15.30
C PHE A 156 -6.00 0.12 14.01
N GLY A 157 -4.80 -0.36 13.67
CA GLY A 157 -4.55 -1.20 12.51
C GLY A 157 -4.81 -2.69 12.80
N ILE A 158 -3.85 -3.52 12.40
CA ILE A 158 -3.93 -4.97 12.58
C ILE A 158 -3.95 -5.37 14.07
N VAL A 159 -4.78 -6.34 14.44
CA VAL A 159 -4.89 -6.80 15.81
C VAL A 159 -3.54 -7.39 16.30
N PRO A 160 -3.09 -7.02 17.50
CA PRO A 160 -1.78 -7.44 18.01
C PRO A 160 -1.61 -8.96 18.10
N VAL A 161 -2.70 -9.71 18.25
CA VAL A 161 -2.63 -11.18 18.30
C VAL A 161 -2.06 -11.76 17.00
N LEU A 162 -2.29 -11.13 15.84
CA LEU A 162 -1.71 -11.56 14.58
C LEU A 162 -0.26 -11.05 14.45
N SER A 163 -0.04 -9.75 14.62
CA SER A 163 1.26 -9.13 14.38
C SER A 163 2.36 -9.50 15.38
N GLN A 164 2.01 -9.81 16.63
CA GLN A 164 2.98 -10.16 17.67
C GLN A 164 3.30 -11.65 17.74
N ASN A 165 2.41 -12.52 17.25
CA ASN A 165 2.63 -13.99 17.30
C ASN A 165 3.21 -14.56 16.01
N LEU A 166 3.01 -13.91 14.86
CA LEU A 166 3.56 -14.33 13.58
C LEU A 166 4.65 -13.36 13.13
N GLN A 167 5.89 -13.63 13.55
CA GLN A 167 7.05 -12.89 13.05
C GLN A 167 7.14 -13.04 11.53
N GLY A 168 7.23 -11.93 10.81
CA GLY A 168 7.25 -11.94 9.34
C GLY A 168 5.87 -12.04 8.69
N MET A 169 4.78 -11.81 9.43
CA MET A 169 3.44 -11.67 8.85
C MET A 169 3.43 -10.62 7.72
N PRO A 170 2.71 -10.86 6.61
CA PRO A 170 2.55 -9.90 5.52
C PRO A 170 1.66 -8.72 5.92
N THR A 171 2.24 -7.78 6.65
CA THR A 171 1.65 -6.48 7.01
C THR A 171 2.69 -5.38 6.82
N TYR A 172 2.27 -4.12 6.72
CA TYR A 172 3.17 -2.98 6.51
C TYR A 172 4.39 -3.04 7.45
N PRO A 173 5.62 -2.80 6.95
CA PRO A 173 6.00 -2.46 5.57
C PRO A 173 6.30 -3.69 4.68
N PHE A 174 5.90 -4.88 5.13
CA PHE A 174 6.20 -6.19 4.57
C PHE A 174 5.06 -6.81 3.74
N SER A 175 5.45 -7.51 2.68
CA SER A 175 4.56 -8.23 1.77
C SER A 175 5.20 -9.56 1.42
N SER A 176 4.40 -10.60 1.20
CA SER A 176 4.87 -11.94 0.88
C SER A 176 4.26 -12.44 -0.42
N LEU A 177 4.84 -13.50 -0.99
CA LEU A 177 4.12 -14.26 -1.98
C LEU A 177 2.87 -14.88 -1.35
N GLY A 178 1.78 -14.88 -2.11
CA GLY A 178 0.52 -15.46 -1.68
C GLY A 178 -0.51 -15.50 -2.79
N SER A 179 -1.61 -16.17 -2.48
CA SER A 179 -2.82 -16.18 -3.28
C SER A 179 -4.02 -15.95 -2.40
N MET A 180 -5.06 -15.33 -2.95
CA MET A 180 -6.32 -15.18 -2.24
C MET A 180 -7.49 -15.17 -3.21
N VAL A 181 -8.64 -15.60 -2.70
CA VAL A 181 -9.93 -15.55 -3.39
C VAL A 181 -10.92 -14.76 -2.55
N ALA A 182 -11.76 -13.98 -3.22
CA ALA A 182 -12.87 -13.27 -2.64
C ALA A 182 -14.16 -13.61 -3.41
N LEU A 183 -15.23 -13.90 -2.68
CA LEU A 183 -16.57 -14.17 -3.18
C LEU A 183 -17.49 -13.04 -2.67
N GLY A 184 -17.91 -12.15 -3.55
CA GLY A 184 -18.86 -11.09 -3.22
C GLY A 184 -20.31 -11.57 -3.32
N GLY A 185 -21.20 -11.06 -2.46
CA GLY A 185 -22.63 -11.32 -2.52
C GLY A 185 -23.44 -10.36 -1.64
N GLY A 186 -24.27 -9.51 -2.25
CA GLY A 186 -24.99 -8.44 -1.52
C GLY A 186 -24.01 -7.50 -0.82
N ASP A 187 -24.23 -7.27 0.48
CA ASP A 187 -23.38 -6.42 1.33
C ASP A 187 -22.25 -7.20 2.02
N THR A 188 -22.03 -8.47 1.66
CA THR A 188 -21.04 -9.35 2.30
C THR A 188 -20.01 -9.83 1.29
N THR A 189 -18.76 -9.95 1.75
CA THR A 189 -17.68 -10.59 0.99
C THR A 189 -17.04 -11.66 1.85
N LEU A 190 -16.96 -12.88 1.33
CA LEU A 190 -16.18 -13.95 1.92
C LEU A 190 -14.80 -13.98 1.27
N GLN A 191 -13.74 -14.04 2.06
CA GLN A 191 -12.36 -14.07 1.57
C GLN A 191 -11.60 -15.21 2.22
N ALA A 192 -10.70 -15.83 1.46
CA ALA A 192 -9.74 -16.79 1.98
C ALA A 192 -8.39 -16.57 1.29
N GLY A 193 -7.30 -16.73 2.03
CA GLY A 193 -5.96 -16.49 1.50
C GLY A 193 -4.89 -17.37 2.12
N VAL A 194 -3.84 -17.64 1.33
CA VAL A 194 -2.64 -18.33 1.77
C VAL A 194 -1.44 -17.45 1.44
N PHE A 195 -0.61 -17.19 2.45
CA PHE A 195 0.54 -16.31 2.35
C PHE A 195 1.78 -16.97 2.97
N GLY A 196 2.96 -16.68 2.41
CA GLY A 196 4.21 -17.03 3.07
C GLY A 196 4.38 -16.25 4.38
N ALA A 197 4.75 -16.94 5.47
CA ALA A 197 4.96 -16.31 6.78
C ALA A 197 6.37 -15.70 6.98
N ASP A 198 7.11 -15.44 5.89
CA ASP A 198 8.33 -14.62 5.91
C ASP A 198 8.23 -13.50 4.86
N ALA A 199 7.54 -12.44 5.23
CA ALA A 199 7.38 -11.23 4.41
C ALA A 199 8.63 -10.33 4.44
N VAL A 200 9.63 -10.63 5.28
CA VAL A 200 10.91 -9.93 5.31
C VAL A 200 11.78 -10.39 4.15
N HIS A 201 11.81 -11.71 3.89
CA HIS A 201 12.58 -12.33 2.80
C HIS A 201 11.69 -13.10 1.80
N PRO A 202 10.77 -12.41 1.10
CA PRO A 202 9.75 -13.09 0.29
C PRO A 202 10.29 -13.89 -0.91
N TRP A 203 11.58 -13.76 -1.23
CA TRP A 203 12.23 -14.38 -2.39
C TRP A 203 13.22 -15.49 -2.06
N GLN A 204 13.70 -15.60 -0.82
CA GLN A 204 14.84 -16.46 -0.52
C GLN A 204 14.47 -17.94 -0.59
N GLN A 205 13.29 -18.34 -0.08
CA GLN A 205 12.85 -19.73 -0.02
C GLN A 205 11.32 -19.88 0.04
N PRO A 206 10.57 -19.38 -0.96
CA PRO A 206 9.11 -19.21 -0.85
C PRO A 206 8.31 -20.50 -0.70
N PHE A 207 8.90 -21.66 -1.01
CA PHE A 207 8.21 -22.96 -1.02
C PHE A 207 8.93 -24.07 -0.22
N SER A 208 10.12 -23.81 0.32
CA SER A 208 10.98 -24.86 0.91
C SER A 208 11.13 -24.79 2.43
N GLN A 209 10.75 -23.66 3.06
CA GLN A 209 10.90 -23.50 4.52
C GLN A 209 9.68 -22.89 5.24
N GLY A 210 8.61 -22.55 4.54
CA GLY A 210 7.63 -21.61 5.06
C GLY A 210 6.52 -22.22 5.89
N VAL A 211 6.39 -21.78 7.14
CA VAL A 211 5.09 -21.68 7.80
C VAL A 211 4.17 -20.87 6.87
N LEU A 212 2.93 -21.34 6.69
CA LEU A 212 1.93 -20.64 5.88
C LEU A 212 0.96 -19.93 6.81
N MET A 213 0.66 -18.68 6.48
CA MET A 213 -0.46 -17.96 7.07
C MET A 213 -1.71 -18.24 6.24
N MET A 214 -2.75 -18.75 6.89
CA MET A 214 -4.08 -18.94 6.30
C MET A 214 -5.07 -18.04 7.01
N LEU A 215 -5.87 -17.33 6.23
CA LEU A 215 -6.89 -16.38 6.68
C LEU A 215 -8.19 -16.60 5.93
#